data_AF-A0A0C9Z1Q6-F1
#
_entry.id   AF-A0A0C9Z1Q6-F1
#
_cell.length_a   1.000
_cell.length_b   1.000
_cell.length_c   1.000
_cell.angle_alpha   90.00
_cell.angle_beta   90.00
_cell.angle_gamma   90.00
#
_symmetry.space_group_name_H-M   'P 1'
#
loop_
_entity.id
_entity.type
_entity.pdbx_description
1 polymer ?
#
loop_
_entity_poly.entity_id
_entity_poly.type
_entity_poly.pdbx_seq_one_letter_code
_entity_poly.pdbx_strand_id
1 'polypeptide(L)'
;MTTIAIVSAGAMGSAIAKRLVHAGCTIYTNLDGRSHAAHQRALDTGTINVPLPTLLSRSTWIVPQAKHSPLPSSSSGSNANTTSALPRAFVECNDVNPKMIPAGSINAGIVGTPPRDGWDPTFYACSGS
;
A
#
# COMPACT_ATOMS: atom_id res chain seq x y z
N MET A 1 -3.48 -13.25 -11.14
CA MET A 1 -3.87 -11.82 -11.09
C MET A 1 -3.27 -11.23 -9.81
N THR A 2 -2.55 -10.12 -9.90
CA THR A 2 -1.82 -9.55 -8.75
C THR A 2 -2.76 -8.75 -7.86
N THR A 3 -2.76 -9.03 -6.56
CA THR A 3 -3.56 -8.30 -5.56
C THR A 3 -2.66 -7.43 -4.68
N ILE A 4 -2.97 -6.14 -4.62
CA ILE A 4 -2.17 -5.14 -3.93
C ILE A 4 -3.09 -4.36 -3.00
N ALA A 5 -2.67 -4.15 -1.76
CA ALA A 5 -3.31 -3.22 -0.86
C ALA A 5 -2.57 -1.87 -0.88
N ILE A 6 -3.33 -0.78 -1.01
CA ILE A 6 -2.82 0.58 -0.83
C ILE A 6 -3.59 1.20 0.33
N VAL A 7 -2.86 1.55 1.38
CA VAL A 7 -3.44 2.10 2.62
C VAL A 7 -3.23 3.61 2.64
N SER A 8 -4.28 4.35 3.00
CA SER A 8 -4.26 5.82 3.10
C SER A 8 -3.90 6.51 1.78
N ALA A 9 -4.58 6.15 0.69
CA ALA A 9 -4.32 6.72 -0.64
C ALA A 9 -4.54 8.25 -0.68
N GLY A 10 -3.47 9.02 -0.54
CA GLY A 10 -3.39 10.43 -0.89
C GLY A 10 -3.52 10.66 -2.41
N ALA A 11 -3.15 11.85 -2.89
CA ALA A 11 -3.12 12.12 -4.33
C ALA A 11 -2.16 11.16 -5.07
N MET A 12 -0.96 10.95 -4.51
CA MET A 12 0.03 10.00 -5.01
C MET A 12 -0.51 8.56 -5.02
N GLY A 13 -0.95 8.05 -3.87
CA GLY A 13 -1.45 6.67 -3.75
C GLY A 13 -2.66 6.38 -4.64
N SER A 14 -3.57 7.34 -4.82
CA SER A 14 -4.75 7.17 -5.67
C SER A 14 -4.36 7.12 -7.16
N ALA A 15 -3.43 7.97 -7.58
CA ALA A 15 -2.95 7.96 -8.96
C ALA A 15 -2.20 6.65 -9.29
N ILE A 16 -1.37 6.15 -8.37
CA ILE A 16 -0.71 4.85 -8.50
C ILE A 16 -1.74 3.72 -8.57
N ALA A 17 -2.76 3.73 -7.68
CA ALA A 17 -3.85 2.77 -7.71
C ALA A 17 -4.53 2.73 -9.08
N LYS A 18 -4.87 3.89 -9.65
CA LYS A 18 -5.48 4.00 -10.98
C LYS A 18 -4.64 3.32 -12.06
N ARG A 19 -3.33 3.58 -12.06
CA ARG A 19 -2.38 2.98 -13.02
C ARG A 19 -2.35 1.47 -12.89
N LEU A 20 -2.26 0.95 -11.67
CA LEU A 20 -2.23 -0.49 -11.42
C LEU A 20 -3.55 -1.18 -11.78
N VAL A 21 -4.69 -0.55 -11.52
CA VAL A 21 -6.00 -1.04 -11.97
C VAL A 21 -6.07 -1.09 -13.50
N HIS A 22 -5.64 -0.03 -14.20
CA HIS A 22 -5.55 -0.01 -15.67
C HIS A 22 -4.62 -1.10 -16.22
N ALA A 23 -3.57 -1.47 -15.48
CA ALA A 23 -2.66 -2.56 -15.82
C ALA A 23 -3.21 -3.96 -15.48
N GLY A 24 -4.44 -4.07 -14.97
CA GLY A 24 -5.10 -5.34 -14.66
C GLY A 24 -4.82 -5.90 -13.25
N CYS A 25 -4.31 -5.08 -12.33
CA CYS A 25 -4.16 -5.46 -10.93
C CYS A 25 -5.47 -5.23 -10.15
N THR A 26 -5.71 -6.04 -9.13
CA THR A 26 -6.79 -5.80 -8.16
C THR A 26 -6.25 -5.03 -6.99
N ILE A 27 -6.78 -3.82 -6.77
CA ILE A 27 -6.34 -2.95 -5.67
C ILE A 27 -7.37 -2.93 -4.55
N TYR A 28 -6.93 -3.30 -3.35
CA TYR A 28 -7.71 -3.19 -2.12
C TYR A 28 -7.30 -1.96 -1.33
N THR A 29 -8.26 -1.33 -0.67
CA THR A 29 -8.03 -0.22 0.28
C THR A 29 -8.94 -0.38 1.50
N ASN A 30 -8.65 0.36 2.56
CA ASN A 30 -9.54 0.52 3.70
C ASN A 30 -9.81 2.01 3.91
N LEU A 31 -11.09 2.36 3.94
CA LEU A 31 -11.57 3.73 4.06
C LEU A 31 -12.20 4.03 5.41
N ASP A 32 -12.09 3.13 6.39
CA ASP A 32 -12.68 3.34 7.71
C ASP A 32 -12.08 4.60 8.36
N GLY A 33 -12.95 5.52 8.80
CA GLY A 33 -12.55 6.81 9.38
C GLY A 33 -11.90 7.79 8.40
N ARG A 34 -12.01 7.58 7.08
CA ARG A 34 -11.45 8.49 6.07
C ARG A 34 -12.45 9.52 5.58
N SER A 35 -11.94 10.61 5.00
CA SER A 35 -12.75 11.72 4.52
C SER A 35 -13.52 11.37 3.25
N HIS A 36 -14.61 12.10 2.97
CA HIS A 36 -15.38 11.97 1.73
C HIS A 36 -14.49 12.04 0.47
N ALA A 37 -13.50 12.93 0.46
CA ALA A 37 -12.54 13.05 -0.64
C ALA A 37 -11.67 11.79 -0.83
N ALA A 38 -11.39 11.01 0.22
CA ALA A 38 -10.72 9.71 0.10
C ALA A 38 -11.65 8.66 -0.51
N HIS A 39 -12.94 8.65 -0.13
CA HIS A 39 -13.93 7.77 -0.73
C HIS A 39 -14.12 8.04 -2.22
N GLN A 40 -14.24 9.31 -2.62
CA GLN A 40 -14.39 9.67 -4.03
C GLN A 40 -13.20 9.20 -4.86
N ARG A 41 -11.97 9.42 -4.39
CA ARG A 41 -10.76 8.93 -5.08
C ARG A 41 -10.74 7.41 -5.20
N ALA A 42 -11.19 6.68 -4.18
CA ALA A 42 -11.26 5.22 -4.25
C ALA A 42 -12.22 4.74 -5.36
N LEU A 43 -13.36 5.41 -5.50
CA LEU A 43 -14.33 5.15 -6.57
C LEU A 43 -13.76 5.48 -7.95
N ASP A 44 -13.18 6.67 -8.11
CA ASP A 44 -12.63 7.16 -9.39
C ASP A 44 -11.49 6.30 -9.94
N THR A 45 -10.84 5.54 -9.06
CA THR A 45 -9.67 4.71 -9.38
C THR A 45 -10.03 3.23 -9.57
N GLY A 46 -11.27 2.83 -9.26
CA GLY A 46 -11.70 1.42 -9.34
C GLY A 46 -11.14 0.55 -8.21
N THR A 47 -10.73 1.14 -7.09
CA THR A 47 -10.23 0.39 -5.94
C THR A 47 -11.36 -0.21 -5.12
N ILE A 48 -11.11 -1.38 -4.52
CA ILE A 48 -12.10 -2.12 -3.75
C ILE A 48 -11.90 -1.81 -2.26
N ASN A 49 -12.85 -1.10 -1.66
CA ASN A 49 -12.87 -0.85 -0.21
C ASN A 49 -13.24 -2.14 0.54
N VAL A 50 -12.42 -2.56 1.49
CA VAL A 50 -12.67 -3.70 2.37
C VAL A 50 -12.25 -3.40 3.81
N PRO A 51 -12.84 -4.08 4.81
CA PRO A 51 -12.38 -3.97 6.20
C PRO A 51 -10.90 -4.37 6.33
N LEU A 52 -10.17 -3.76 7.27
CA LEU A 52 -8.73 -3.97 7.44
C LEU A 52 -8.32 -5.45 7.55
N PRO A 53 -9.03 -6.34 8.28
CA PRO A 53 -8.70 -7.77 8.30
C PRO A 53 -8.83 -8.46 6.94
N THR A 54 -9.79 -8.02 6.12
CA THR A 54 -9.98 -8.53 4.75
C THR A 54 -8.87 -8.03 3.82
N LEU A 55 -8.44 -6.78 4.00
CA LEU A 55 -7.31 -6.22 3.26
C LEU A 55 -6.04 -7.06 3.49
N LEU A 56 -5.69 -7.30 4.76
CA LEU A 56 -4.50 -8.07 5.15
C LEU A 56 -4.51 -9.53 4.69
N SER A 57 -5.70 -10.13 4.53
CA SER A 57 -5.84 -11.53 4.08
C SER A 57 -5.84 -11.68 2.56
N ARG A 58 -6.26 -10.65 1.80
CA ARG A 58 -6.40 -10.74 0.33
C ARG A 58 -5.23 -10.14 -0.46
N SER A 59 -4.40 -9.28 0.14
CA SER A 59 -3.30 -8.62 -0.55
C SER A 59 -1.97 -9.38 -0.41
N THR A 60 -1.24 -9.50 -1.52
CA THR A 60 0.15 -10.01 -1.51
C THR A 60 1.15 -8.90 -1.19
N TRP A 61 0.83 -7.65 -1.53
CA TRP A 61 1.67 -6.47 -1.33
C TRP A 61 0.90 -5.41 -0.55
N ILE A 62 1.55 -4.73 0.40
CA ILE A 62 0.93 -3.65 1.19
C ILE A 62 1.77 -2.38 1.08
N VAL A 63 1.18 -1.31 0.55
CA VAL A 63 1.84 -0.01 0.34
C VAL A 63 1.11 1.08 1.15
N PRO A 64 1.66 1.56 2.29
CA PRO A 64 1.15 2.72 3.00
C PRO A 64 1.60 4.01 2.30
N GLN A 65 0.69 4.99 2.20
CA GLN A 65 0.90 6.25 1.45
C GLN A 65 0.48 7.50 2.26
N ALA A 66 0.70 7.51 3.58
CA ALA A 66 0.47 8.68 4.41
C ALA A 66 1.52 8.87 5.51
N LYS A 67 2.00 10.12 5.67
CA LYS A 67 2.95 10.59 6.70
C LYS A 67 2.61 10.19 8.14
N HIS A 68 1.36 9.81 8.44
CA HIS A 68 0.88 9.47 9.79
C HIS A 68 -0.09 8.28 9.81
N SER A 69 0.10 7.27 8.97
CA SER A 69 -0.65 6.01 9.12
C SER A 69 0.21 5.01 9.88
N PRO A 70 0.05 4.85 11.21
CA PRO A 70 0.68 3.73 11.89
C PRO A 70 0.06 2.45 11.33
N LEU A 71 0.77 1.78 10.43
CA LEU A 71 0.53 0.35 10.26
C LEU A 71 0.89 -0.30 11.60
N PRO A 72 0.06 -1.18 12.16
CA PRO A 72 0.42 -1.90 13.37
C PRO A 72 1.76 -2.58 13.11
N SER A 73 2.73 -2.32 13.98
CA SER A 73 4.07 -2.90 13.90
C SER A 73 3.92 -4.43 13.82
N SER A 74 4.25 -5.02 12.68
CA SER A 74 4.30 -6.48 12.51
C SER A 74 5.39 -7.13 13.39
N SER A 75 6.13 -6.34 14.17
CA SER A 75 7.14 -6.78 15.12
C SER A 75 6.60 -6.81 16.55
N SER A 76 5.67 -7.73 16.84
CA SER A 76 5.55 -8.35 18.16
C SER A 76 4.65 -9.58 18.07
N GLY A 77 5.29 -10.71 17.80
CA GLY A 77 4.91 -12.03 18.30
C GLY A 77 3.54 -12.57 17.88
N SER A 78 3.54 -13.53 16.96
CA SER A 78 2.94 -14.84 17.26
C SER A 78 3.32 -15.85 16.20
N ASN A 79 3.86 -16.98 16.68
CA ASN A 79 3.68 -18.28 16.04
C ASN A 79 2.20 -18.49 15.72
N ALA A 80 1.76 -18.09 14.53
CA ALA A 80 0.49 -18.51 13.98
C ALA A 80 0.80 -19.41 12.79
N ASN A 81 0.81 -20.71 13.08
CA ASN A 81 0.56 -21.80 12.14
C ASN A 81 -0.62 -21.43 11.23
N THR A 82 -0.36 -20.69 10.16
CA THR A 82 -1.29 -20.51 9.05
C THR A 82 -0.55 -21.02 7.84
N THR A 83 -0.81 -22.29 7.54
CA THR A 83 -0.21 -23.13 6.51
C THR A 83 -0.56 -22.68 5.08
N SER A 84 -0.70 -21.37 4.83
CA SER A 84 -1.01 -20.78 3.52
C SER A 84 -0.82 -19.25 3.48
N ALA A 85 0.19 -18.71 4.17
CA ALA A 85 0.47 -17.28 4.09
C ALA A 85 1.39 -17.01 2.89
N LEU A 86 0.82 -16.49 1.79
CA LEU A 86 1.61 -15.94 0.67
C LEU A 86 2.69 -14.99 1.22
N PRO A 87 3.89 -14.94 0.60
CA PRO A 87 4.94 -14.02 1.04
C PRO A 87 4.40 -12.59 0.99
N ARG A 88 4.15 -12.02 2.16
CA ARG A 88 3.62 -10.67 2.32
C ARG A 88 4.78 -9.70 2.27
N ALA A 89 4.87 -8.92 1.22
CA ALA A 89 5.84 -7.85 1.13
C ALA A 89 5.18 -6.52 1.54
N PHE A 90 5.66 -5.96 2.65
CA PHE A 90 5.33 -4.60 3.06
C PHE A 90 6.30 -3.64 2.38
N VAL A 91 5.78 -2.65 1.68
CA VAL A 91 6.57 -1.66 0.96
C VAL A 91 6.30 -0.31 1.61
N GLU A 92 7.21 0.17 2.45
CA GLU A 92 7.09 1.48 3.09
C GLU A 92 7.43 2.58 2.08
N CYS A 93 6.43 3.39 1.71
CA CYS A 93 6.58 4.47 0.73
C CYS A 93 6.51 5.88 1.32
N ASN A 94 6.35 6.01 2.64
CA ASN A 94 6.34 7.32 3.23
C ASN A 94 7.76 7.90 3.28
N ASP A 95 7.85 9.23 3.16
CA ASP A 95 9.05 10.01 3.46
C ASP A 95 9.30 10.03 4.97
N VAL A 96 9.58 8.85 5.52
CA VAL A 96 9.89 8.61 6.94
C VAL A 96 11.37 8.30 7.09
N ASN A 97 11.91 8.55 8.28
CA ASN A 97 13.30 8.20 8.58
C ASN A 97 13.50 6.69 8.40
N PRO A 98 14.52 6.24 7.64
CA PRO A 98 14.78 4.82 7.40
C PRO A 98 14.87 3.97 8.68
N LYS A 99 15.24 4.57 9.82
CA LYS A 99 15.30 3.89 11.13
C LYS A 99 13.92 3.45 11.66
N MET A 100 12.83 3.91 11.07
CA MET A 100 11.46 3.60 11.49
C MET A 100 10.83 2.45 10.71
N ILE A 101 11.56 1.84 9.78
CA ILE A 101 11.07 0.79 8.90
C ILE A 101 11.23 -0.57 9.59
N PRO A 102 10.17 -1.38 9.75
CA PRO A 102 10.27 -2.69 10.37
C PRO A 102 11.18 -3.65 9.58
N ALA A 103 11.97 -4.45 10.28
CA ALA A 103 12.79 -5.50 9.68
C ALA A 103 11.96 -6.47 8.82
N GLY A 104 12.49 -6.89 7.67
CA GLY A 104 11.79 -7.72 6.69
C GLY A 104 10.83 -6.97 5.75
N SER A 105 10.79 -5.64 5.82
CA SER A 105 10.04 -4.79 4.88
C SER A 105 10.92 -4.29 3.74
N ILE A 106 10.31 -3.98 2.60
CA ILE A 106 10.94 -3.25 1.51
C ILE A 106 10.80 -1.75 1.80
N ASN A 107 11.91 -1.05 1.90
CA ASN A 107 11.91 0.41 1.95
C ASN A 107 11.86 0.93 0.52
N ALA A 108 10.88 1.78 0.18
CA ALA A 108 10.76 2.34 -1.16
C ALA A 108 10.54 3.85 -1.15
N GLY A 109 11.42 4.62 -1.78
CA GLY A 109 11.20 6.04 -2.06
C GLY A 109 10.48 6.26 -3.39
N ILE A 110 9.60 7.25 -3.45
CA ILE A 110 8.96 7.71 -4.69
C ILE A 110 9.54 9.07 -5.06
N VAL A 111 10.17 9.18 -6.22
CA VAL A 111 10.70 10.44 -6.76
C VAL A 111 9.82 10.89 -7.93
N GLY A 112 9.25 12.08 -7.79
CA GLY A 112 8.41 12.71 -8.80
C GLY A 112 7.00 13.04 -8.30
N THR A 113 6.18 13.52 -9.23
CA THR A 113 4.76 13.85 -8.99
C THR A 113 3.86 12.64 -9.21
N PRO A 114 2.60 12.66 -8.71
CA PRO A 114 1.64 11.59 -8.96
C PRO A 114 1.54 11.23 -10.45
N PRO A 115 1.41 9.93 -10.79
CA PRO A 115 1.34 9.50 -12.18
C PRO A 115 0.13 10.12 -12.90
N ARG A 116 0.34 10.43 -14.17
CA ARG A 116 -0.64 11.06 -15.08
C ARG A 116 -0.30 10.65 -16.51
N ASP A 117 -1.16 10.94 -17.48
CA ASP A 117 -0.91 10.50 -18.86
C ASP A 117 0.41 11.07 -19.41
N GLY A 118 1.24 10.16 -19.93
CA GLY A 118 2.60 10.45 -20.38
C GLY A 118 3.65 10.64 -19.27
N TRP A 119 3.32 10.37 -18.00
CA TRP A 119 4.26 10.53 -16.88
C TRP A 119 4.02 9.52 -15.76
N ASP A 120 5.08 8.78 -15.40
CA ASP A 120 5.10 7.89 -14.25
C ASP A 120 6.26 8.26 -13.32
N PRO A 121 6.07 8.21 -11.98
CA PRO A 121 7.13 8.47 -11.02
C PRO A 121 8.12 7.31 -10.95
N THR A 122 9.33 7.60 -10.46
CA THR A 122 10.36 6.59 -10.24
C THR A 122 10.29 6.06 -8.81
N PHE A 123 10.28 4.73 -8.67
CA PHE A 123 10.38 4.04 -7.38
C PHE A 123 11.83 3.59 -7.16
N TYR A 124 12.40 3.92 -6.00
CA TYR A 124 13.68 3.41 -5.52
C TYR A 124 13.42 2.49 -4.35
N ALA A 125 13.66 1.19 -4.50
CA ALA A 125 13.40 0.21 -3.44
C ALA A 125 14.68 -0.50 -2.99
N CYS A 126 14.79 -0.75 -1.69
CA CYS A 126 15.82 -1.60 -1.11
C CYS A 126 15.23 -2.50 -0.02
N SER A 127 15.80 -3.70 0.11
CA SER A 127 15.50 -4.61 1.22
C SER A 127 16.73 -4.67 2.13
N GLY A 128 16.54 -4.42 3.43
CA GLY A 128 17.56 -4.70 4.43
C GLY A 128 17.57 -6.19 4.78
N SER A 129 18.76 -6.81 4.75
CA SER A 129 19.01 -8.18 5.22
C SER A 129 18.97 -8.28 6.73
#